data_AF-A0A372QML9-F1
#
_entry.id   AF-A0A372QML9-F1
#
_cell.length_a   1.000
_cell.length_b   1.000
_cell.length_c   1.000
_cell.angle_alpha   90.00
_cell.angle_beta   90.00
_cell.angle_gamma   90.00
#
_symmetry.space_group_name_H-M   'P 1'
#
loop_
_entity.id
_entity.type
_entity.pdbx_description
1 polymer ?
#
loop_
_entity_poly.entity_id
_entity_poly.type
_entity_poly.pdbx_seq_one_letter_code
_entity_poly.pdbx_strand_id
1 'polypeptide(L)'
;MTEDDGKTKNGKKDVTSKRTGISYRSRYMIQGYRKDHHNPRVHIYSKLMKGFNFQPSPNTKVAKRQQHRFERNCRRVLKKEVIKPGGTSNVSSKLGAVKRSNFLFLPSQIINKRIGHLRFKHIKCHPADSGLNFSTPYDNRYKKRLKTTIKIDTLKKT
;
A
#
# COMPACT_ATOMS: atom_id res chain seq x y z
N MET A 1 -8.34 11.84 26.69
CA MET A 1 -8.40 11.32 25.31
C MET A 1 -7.73 12.37 24.45
N THR A 2 -6.51 12.11 23.98
CA THR A 2 -5.75 13.06 23.17
C THR A 2 -5.20 12.27 21.99
N GLU A 3 -5.85 12.41 20.84
CA GLU A 3 -5.31 11.95 19.58
C GLU A 3 -4.23 12.96 19.17
N ASP A 4 -2.99 12.49 19.15
CA ASP A 4 -1.84 13.28 18.74
C ASP A 4 -1.82 13.31 17.20
N ASP A 5 -2.27 14.44 16.65
CA ASP A 5 -2.34 14.71 15.22
C ASP A 5 -0.94 14.89 14.63
N GLY A 6 -0.27 13.76 14.40
CA GLY A 6 1.02 13.69 13.72
C GLY A 6 0.98 14.39 12.36
N LYS A 7 1.53 15.60 12.32
CA LYS A 7 1.61 16.52 11.17
C LYS A 7 2.38 15.89 10.01
N THR A 8 1.69 15.36 9.00
CA THR A 8 2.33 14.70 7.85
C THR A 8 2.75 15.70 6.76
N LYS A 9 3.99 16.18 6.80
CA LYS A 9 4.63 16.80 5.62
C LYS A 9 4.93 15.68 4.60
N ASN A 10 4.28 15.70 3.42
CA ASN A 10 4.45 14.77 2.28
C ASN A 10 3.66 13.44 2.26
N GLY A 11 2.54 13.32 2.99
CA GLY A 11 1.63 12.15 2.89
C GLY A 11 2.24 10.82 3.37
N LYS A 12 3.34 10.88 4.12
CA LYS A 12 3.97 9.77 4.84
C LYS A 12 3.53 9.85 6.30
N LYS A 13 3.06 8.74 6.85
CA LYS A 13 2.65 8.60 8.25
C LYS A 13 3.48 7.50 8.91
N ASP A 14 4.07 7.81 10.05
CA ASP A 14 4.67 6.80 10.91
C ASP A 14 3.57 6.18 11.77
N VAL A 15 3.46 4.86 11.75
CA VAL A 15 2.41 4.10 12.43
C VAL A 15 3.06 3.25 13.51
N THR A 16 2.58 3.39 14.74
CA THR A 16 3.00 2.60 15.89
C THR A 16 1.82 1.81 16.45
N SER A 17 1.98 0.51 16.66
CA SER A 17 0.95 -0.36 17.22
C SER A 17 1.18 -0.56 18.70
N LYS A 18 0.34 0.04 19.54
CA LYS A 18 0.37 -0.19 21.01
C LYS A 18 0.07 -1.66 21.36
N ARG A 19 -0.61 -2.41 20.48
CA ARG A 19 -0.98 -3.81 20.72
C ARG A 19 0.15 -4.80 20.50
N THR A 20 1.01 -4.55 19.53
CA THR A 20 2.07 -5.48 19.13
C THR A 20 3.47 -4.89 19.25
N GLY A 21 3.63 -3.61 19.59
CA GLY A 21 4.93 -2.96 19.67
C GLY A 21 5.61 -2.77 18.31
N ILE A 22 4.89 -2.93 17.20
CA ILE A 22 5.48 -2.76 15.87
C ILE A 22 5.32 -1.33 15.40
N SER A 23 6.33 -0.79 14.74
CA SER A 23 6.28 0.48 14.05
C SER A 23 6.69 0.34 12.59
N TYR A 24 6.09 1.15 11.72
CA TYR A 24 6.41 1.18 10.30
C TYR A 24 5.99 2.50 9.67
N ARG A 25 6.61 2.82 8.54
CA ARG A 25 6.21 3.98 7.73
C ARG A 25 5.16 3.57 6.72
N SER A 26 4.09 4.34 6.63
CA SER A 26 3.03 4.16 5.65
C SER A 26 2.87 5.37 4.76
N ARG A 27 2.56 5.15 3.49
CA ARG A 27 2.17 6.23 2.56
C ARG A 27 1.15 5.72 1.55
N TYR A 28 0.28 6.61 1.11
CA TYR A 28 -0.57 6.34 -0.05
C TYR A 28 0.22 6.56 -1.33
N MET A 29 0.05 5.62 -2.27
CA MET A 29 0.63 5.64 -3.60
C MET A 29 -0.51 5.53 -4.59
N ILE A 30 -0.45 6.30 -5.68
CA ILE A 30 -1.41 6.14 -6.77
C ILE A 30 -0.87 5.07 -7.69
N GLN A 31 -1.70 4.10 -8.06
CA GLN A 31 -1.24 3.05 -8.96
C GLN A 31 -0.94 3.68 -10.34
N GLY A 32 0.26 3.44 -10.87
CA GLY A 32 0.59 3.87 -12.23
C GLY A 32 -0.41 3.25 -13.22
N TYR A 33 -0.87 4.01 -14.20
CA TYR A 33 -1.57 3.45 -15.36
C TYR A 33 -0.51 2.75 -16.25
N ARG A 34 -0.64 1.43 -16.47
CA ARG A 34 0.18 0.71 -17.47
C ARG A 34 -0.76 0.38 -18.63
N LYS A 35 -0.37 0.77 -19.86
CA LYS A 35 -1.17 0.57 -21.08
C LYS A 35 -1.39 -0.91 -21.40
N ASP A 36 -0.51 -1.77 -20.90
CA ASP A 36 -0.36 -3.16 -21.35
C ASP A 36 -1.27 -4.14 -20.61
N HIS A 37 -2.12 -3.65 -19.69
CA HIS A 37 -3.04 -4.52 -18.93
C HIS A 37 -4.44 -4.39 -19.52
N HIS A 38 -4.89 -5.42 -20.21
CA HIS A 38 -6.27 -5.59 -20.69
C HIS A 38 -7.32 -5.51 -19.56
N ASN A 39 -6.89 -5.61 -18.29
CA ASN A 39 -7.77 -5.42 -17.16
C ASN A 39 -7.60 -4.01 -16.57
N PRO A 40 -8.60 -3.12 -16.70
CA PRO A 40 -8.50 -1.76 -16.23
C PRO A 40 -8.35 -1.78 -14.70
N ARG A 41 -7.27 -1.17 -14.19
CA ARG A 41 -6.99 -1.19 -12.74
C ARG A 41 -8.09 -0.43 -12.01
N VAL A 42 -8.95 -1.18 -11.34
CA VAL A 42 -10.12 -0.64 -10.63
C VAL A 42 -9.69 0.20 -9.42
N HIS A 43 -8.55 -0.08 -8.78
CA HIS A 43 -8.14 0.61 -7.56
C HIS A 43 -7.33 1.88 -7.85
N ILE A 44 -7.75 2.98 -7.23
CA ILE A 44 -7.12 4.30 -7.39
C ILE A 44 -5.81 4.35 -6.59
N TYR A 45 -5.89 3.91 -5.33
CA TYR A 45 -4.80 4.03 -4.38
C TYR A 45 -4.34 2.67 -3.84
N SER A 46 -3.06 2.62 -3.52
CA SER A 46 -2.47 1.54 -2.75
C SER A 46 -1.73 2.12 -1.54
N LYS A 47 -1.73 1.38 -0.44
CA LYS A 47 -1.04 1.71 0.79
C LYS A 47 0.29 0.98 0.82
N LEU A 48 1.37 1.74 0.72
CA LEU A 48 2.73 1.24 0.90
C LEU A 48 3.06 1.22 2.40
N MET A 49 3.64 0.12 2.86
CA MET A 49 4.13 -0.06 4.23
C MET A 49 5.58 -0.55 4.14
N LYS A 50 6.50 0.13 4.83
CA LYS A 50 7.93 -0.21 4.83
C LYS A 50 8.64 0.22 6.12
N GLY A 51 9.86 -0.26 6.31
CA GLY A 51 10.71 0.13 7.44
C GLY A 51 10.14 -0.39 8.75
N PHE A 52 9.89 -1.69 8.80
CA PHE A 52 9.44 -2.36 10.02
C PHE A 52 10.48 -2.19 11.12
N ASN A 53 9.99 -1.85 12.31
CA ASN A 53 10.78 -1.80 13.53
C ASN A 53 9.93 -2.37 14.68
N PHE A 54 10.58 -3.05 15.62
CA PHE A 54 9.95 -3.59 16.82
C PHE A 54 10.39 -2.76 18.02
N GLN A 55 9.46 -1.97 18.55
CA GLN A 55 9.63 -1.05 19.67
C GLN A 55 8.60 -1.40 20.74
N PRO A 56 8.92 -2.35 21.65
CA PRO A 56 8.03 -2.69 22.74
C PRO A 56 7.91 -1.51 23.72
N SER A 57 6.85 -1.54 24.53
CA SER A 57 6.60 -0.56 25.59
C SER A 57 7.72 -0.59 26.63
N PRO A 58 8.08 0.55 27.24
CA PRO A 58 9.03 0.57 28.36
C PRO A 58 8.53 -0.24 29.57
N ASN A 59 7.21 -0.42 29.71
CA ASN A 59 6.66 -1.26 30.77
C ASN A 59 6.87 -2.74 30.45
N THR A 60 7.67 -3.43 31.26
CA THR A 60 8.05 -4.84 31.07
C THR A 60 6.86 -5.80 30.96
N LYS A 61 5.79 -5.60 31.74
CA LYS A 61 4.57 -6.43 31.67
C LYS A 61 3.88 -6.24 30.31
N VAL A 62 3.85 -5.01 29.81
CA VAL A 62 3.25 -4.69 28.50
C VAL A 62 4.14 -5.19 27.36
N ALA A 63 5.46 -5.02 27.46
CA ALA A 63 6.45 -5.50 26.49
C ALA A 63 6.32 -7.01 26.27
N LYS A 64 6.26 -7.80 27.35
CA LYS A 64 6.06 -9.26 27.29
C LYS A 64 4.76 -9.62 26.55
N ARG A 65 3.66 -8.91 26.82
CA ARG A 65 2.37 -9.11 26.14
C ARG A 65 2.44 -8.75 24.66
N GLN A 66 3.14 -7.66 24.30
CA GLN A 66 3.33 -7.25 22.90
C GLN A 66 4.15 -8.28 22.13
N GLN A 67 5.26 -8.75 22.71
CA GLN A 67 6.11 -9.80 22.15
C GLN A 67 5.31 -11.07 21.87
N HIS A 68 4.59 -11.57 22.88
CA HIS A 68 3.78 -12.78 22.72
C HIS A 68 2.69 -12.63 21.62
N ARG A 69 2.09 -11.44 21.50
CA ARG A 69 1.10 -11.15 20.44
C ARG A 69 1.78 -11.08 19.06
N PHE A 70 2.96 -10.50 18.96
CA PHE A 70 3.74 -10.45 17.73
C PHE A 70 4.12 -11.87 17.28
N GLU A 71 4.71 -12.68 18.16
CA GLU A 71 5.06 -14.08 17.87
C GLU A 71 3.85 -14.93 17.47
N ARG A 72 2.72 -14.76 18.16
CA ARG A 72 1.45 -15.42 17.80
C ARG A 72 1.01 -15.03 16.39
N ASN A 73 1.15 -13.76 16.01
CA ASN A 73 0.82 -13.32 14.65
C ASN A 73 1.79 -13.90 13.62
N CYS A 74 3.09 -13.92 13.91
CA CYS A 74 4.09 -14.58 13.06
C CYS A 74 3.71 -16.04 12.82
N ARG A 75 3.43 -16.81 13.88
CA ARG A 75 2.97 -18.21 13.76
C ARG A 75 1.72 -18.36 12.91
N ARG A 76 0.71 -17.50 13.12
CA ARG A 76 -0.54 -17.53 12.32
C ARG A 76 -0.30 -17.24 10.85
N VAL A 77 0.62 -16.34 10.52
CA VAL A 77 0.95 -15.98 9.14
C VAL A 77 1.75 -17.08 8.47
N LEU A 78 2.79 -17.59 9.16
CA LEU A 78 3.65 -18.65 8.64
C LEU A 78 2.90 -19.98 8.51
N LYS A 79 1.87 -20.24 9.31
CA LYS A 79 0.99 -21.41 9.12
C LYS A 79 0.23 -21.37 7.78
N LYS A 80 0.05 -20.19 7.17
CA LYS A 80 -0.57 -20.03 5.84
C LYS A 80 0.43 -20.18 4.70
N GLU A 81 1.66 -20.59 5.01
CA GLU A 81 2.66 -20.92 4.00
C GLU A 81 2.16 -22.07 3.13
N VAL A 82 2.21 -21.86 1.83
CA VAL A 82 1.83 -22.88 0.85
C VAL A 82 3.12 -23.63 0.51
N ILE A 83 3.26 -24.82 1.07
CA ILE A 83 4.35 -25.74 0.80
C ILE A 83 3.79 -26.85 -0.08
N LYS A 84 4.46 -27.17 -1.18
CA LYS A 84 4.06 -28.31 -2.02
C LYS A 84 4.22 -29.61 -1.22
N PRO A 85 3.38 -30.64 -1.44
CA PRO A 85 3.58 -31.94 -0.82
C PRO A 85 5.01 -32.45 -1.11
N GLY A 86 5.73 -32.85 -0.07
CA GLY A 86 7.15 -33.25 -0.14
C GLY A 86 8.17 -32.09 -0.18
N GLY A 87 7.71 -30.84 -0.17
CA GLY A 87 8.58 -29.65 -0.11
C GLY A 87 8.95 -29.26 1.31
N THR A 88 10.10 -28.58 1.46
CA THR A 88 10.53 -27.96 2.72
C THR A 88 10.21 -26.46 2.75
N SER A 89 10.11 -25.89 3.95
CA SER A 89 9.87 -24.46 4.14
C SER A 89 11.11 -23.65 3.76
N ASN A 90 10.96 -22.74 2.79
CA ASN A 90 12.01 -21.83 2.32
C ASN A 90 11.71 -20.39 2.79
N VAL A 91 12.75 -19.57 2.96
CA VAL A 91 12.62 -18.12 3.13
C VAL A 91 11.67 -17.50 2.09
N SER A 92 11.76 -17.90 0.81
CA SER A 92 10.90 -17.37 -0.26
C SER A 92 9.42 -17.69 -0.03
N SER A 93 9.08 -18.92 0.37
CA SER A 93 7.71 -19.33 0.65
C SER A 93 7.15 -18.63 1.89
N LYS A 94 7.96 -18.46 2.95
CA LYS A 94 7.62 -17.62 4.11
C LYS A 94 7.34 -16.17 3.70
N LEU A 95 8.21 -15.57 2.88
CA LEU A 95 8.01 -14.21 2.36
C LEU A 95 6.74 -14.10 1.51
N GLY A 96 6.42 -15.13 0.73
CA GLY A 96 5.18 -15.21 -0.03
C GLY A 96 3.93 -15.23 0.86
N ALA A 97 3.93 -16.06 1.91
CA ALA A 97 2.84 -16.14 2.89
C ALA A 97 2.62 -14.79 3.60
N VAL A 98 3.72 -14.16 3.99
CA VAL A 98 3.75 -12.87 4.66
C VAL A 98 3.19 -11.77 3.76
N LYS A 99 3.63 -11.69 2.50
CA LYS A 99 3.08 -10.75 1.50
C LYS A 99 1.58 -10.94 1.29
N ARG A 100 1.11 -12.18 1.17
CA ARG A 100 -0.33 -12.49 1.03
C ARG A 100 -1.14 -12.01 2.24
N SER A 101 -0.60 -12.18 3.44
CA SER A 101 -1.24 -11.76 4.69
C SER A 101 -1.15 -10.25 4.97
N ASN A 102 -0.36 -9.50 4.21
CA ASN A 102 -0.03 -8.09 4.46
C ASN A 102 0.59 -7.83 5.85
N PHE A 103 1.39 -8.78 6.36
CA PHE A 103 2.05 -8.69 7.67
C PHE A 103 3.51 -8.27 7.52
N LEU A 104 4.00 -7.35 8.36
CA LEU A 104 5.41 -6.98 8.39
C LEU A 104 6.12 -7.73 9.52
N PHE A 105 7.21 -8.43 9.19
CA PHE A 105 8.05 -9.11 10.18
C PHE A 105 9.54 -8.82 10.02
N LEU A 106 10.01 -8.41 8.83
CA LEU A 106 11.42 -8.03 8.60
C LEU A 106 11.55 -6.53 8.32
N PRO A 107 12.65 -5.89 8.77
CA PRO A 107 12.94 -4.48 8.44
C PRO A 107 12.99 -4.18 6.94
N SER A 108 13.55 -5.11 6.15
CA SER A 108 13.72 -4.99 4.70
C SER A 108 12.43 -5.20 3.89
N GLN A 109 11.32 -5.56 4.54
CA GLN A 109 10.07 -5.82 3.84
C GLN A 109 9.39 -4.54 3.36
N ILE A 110 8.84 -4.67 2.16
CA ILE A 110 7.99 -3.66 1.54
C ILE A 110 6.69 -4.35 1.15
N ILE A 111 5.57 -3.83 1.65
CA ILE A 111 4.23 -4.33 1.36
C ILE A 111 3.44 -3.24 0.67
N ASN A 112 2.83 -3.60 -0.45
CA ASN A 112 1.93 -2.72 -1.19
C ASN A 112 0.51 -3.30 -1.18
N LYS A 113 -0.36 -2.76 -0.33
CA LYS A 113 -1.74 -3.23 -0.16
C LYS A 113 -2.69 -2.36 -0.97
N ARG A 114 -3.52 -2.96 -1.83
CA ARG A 114 -4.57 -2.22 -2.56
C ARG A 114 -5.68 -1.76 -1.61
N ILE A 115 -6.21 -0.56 -1.83
CA ILE A 115 -7.34 -0.06 -1.07
C ILE A 115 -8.63 -0.50 -1.74
N GLY A 116 -9.32 -1.43 -1.08
CA GLY A 116 -10.48 -2.11 -1.65
C GLY A 116 -11.69 -1.21 -1.88
N HIS A 117 -11.89 -0.18 -1.06
CA HIS A 117 -13.05 0.71 -1.13
C HIS A 117 -12.82 1.93 -2.04
N LEU A 118 -11.58 2.22 -2.43
CA LEU A 118 -11.27 3.33 -3.35
C LEU A 118 -11.09 2.78 -4.76
N ARG A 119 -12.22 2.61 -5.44
CA ARG A 119 -12.33 2.00 -6.76
C ARG A 119 -13.01 2.93 -7.76
N PHE A 120 -12.55 2.91 -9.00
CA PHE A 120 -13.26 3.53 -10.12
C PHE A 120 -14.51 2.69 -10.45
N LYS A 121 -15.67 3.37 -10.53
CA LYS A 121 -16.92 2.75 -10.96
C LYS A 121 -16.91 2.44 -12.46
N HIS A 122 -16.41 3.38 -13.26
CA HIS A 122 -16.24 3.24 -14.71
C HIS A 122 -14.86 3.75 -15.11
N ILE A 123 -14.09 2.94 -15.84
CA ILE A 123 -12.72 3.27 -16.25
C ILE A 123 -12.69 3.83 -17.68
N LYS A 124 -13.83 3.79 -18.38
CA LYS A 124 -13.89 4.01 -19.83
C LYS A 124 -13.77 5.47 -20.27
N CYS A 125 -14.08 6.45 -19.44
CA CYS A 125 -13.83 7.85 -19.75
C CYS A 125 -13.48 8.56 -18.46
N HIS A 126 -12.27 9.10 -18.33
CA HIS A 126 -12.10 10.25 -17.45
C HIS A 126 -12.84 11.37 -18.19
N PRO A 127 -14.00 11.84 -17.71
CA PRO A 127 -14.64 12.94 -18.39
C PRO A 127 -13.71 14.13 -18.25
N ALA A 128 -13.55 14.90 -19.33
CA ALA A 128 -12.85 16.18 -19.28
C ALA A 128 -13.45 17.08 -18.17
N ASP A 129 -14.73 16.86 -17.87
CA ASP A 129 -15.50 17.44 -16.77
C ASP A 129 -15.99 16.36 -15.79
N SER A 130 -15.09 15.77 -15.01
CA SER A 130 -15.54 15.17 -13.76
C SER A 130 -16.02 16.32 -12.88
N GLY A 131 -17.33 16.51 -12.71
CA GLY A 131 -17.94 17.51 -11.82
C GLY A 131 -17.62 17.34 -10.32
N LEU A 132 -16.42 16.86 -10.01
CA LEU A 132 -15.82 16.78 -8.72
C LEU A 132 -15.16 18.13 -8.42
N ASN A 133 -15.56 18.76 -7.32
CA ASN A 133 -14.97 20.02 -6.84
C ASN A 133 -13.54 19.84 -6.28
N PHE A 134 -12.91 18.67 -6.46
CA PHE A 134 -11.59 18.34 -5.94
C PHE A 134 -10.75 17.65 -7.01
N SER A 135 -9.47 17.99 -7.06
CA SER A 135 -8.58 17.41 -8.07
C SER A 135 -8.26 15.96 -7.75
N THR A 136 -8.46 15.07 -8.73
CA THR A 136 -8.04 13.68 -8.61
C THR A 136 -6.57 13.54 -8.99
N PRO A 137 -5.82 12.58 -8.43
CA PRO A 137 -4.42 12.37 -8.80
C PRO A 137 -4.22 11.91 -10.25
N TYR A 138 -5.30 11.63 -10.95
CA TYR A 138 -5.31 11.32 -12.37
C TYR A 138 -5.46 12.58 -13.23
N ASP A 139 -6.13 13.64 -12.76
CA ASP A 139 -6.27 14.92 -13.47
C ASP A 139 -4.92 15.42 -13.98
N ASN A 140 -3.91 15.40 -13.12
CA ASN A 140 -2.57 15.93 -13.41
C ASN A 140 -1.86 15.12 -14.51
N ARG A 141 -2.22 13.83 -14.66
CA ARG A 141 -1.64 12.91 -15.64
C ARG A 141 -2.38 12.92 -16.97
N TYR A 142 -3.69 13.17 -16.97
CA TYR A 142 -4.46 13.33 -18.21
C TYR A 142 -4.38 14.75 -18.79
N LYS A 143 -4.33 15.80 -17.95
CA LYS A 143 -4.10 17.20 -18.38
C LYS A 143 -2.75 17.38 -19.10
N LYS A 144 -1.69 16.67 -18.67
CA LYS A 144 -0.40 16.64 -19.40
C LYS A 144 -0.52 15.98 -20.78
N ARG A 145 -1.45 15.04 -20.95
CA ARG A 145 -1.66 14.27 -22.19
C ARG A 145 -2.54 15.02 -23.20
N LEU A 146 -3.60 15.69 -22.77
CA LEU A 146 -4.39 16.57 -23.65
C LEU A 146 -3.51 17.65 -24.28
N LYS A 147 -2.61 18.26 -23.50
CA LYS A 147 -1.64 19.25 -24.00
C LYS A 147 -0.64 18.69 -25.03
N THR A 148 -0.33 17.38 -24.99
CA THR A 148 0.57 16.75 -25.95
C THR A 148 -0.16 16.29 -27.20
N THR A 149 -1.39 15.79 -27.08
CA THR A 149 -2.22 15.39 -28.23
C THR A 149 -2.62 16.60 -29.08
N ILE A 150 -3.07 17.70 -28.46
CA ILE A 150 -3.38 18.95 -29.16
C ILE A 150 -2.18 19.45 -29.95
N LYS A 151 -0.97 19.39 -29.38
CA LYS A 151 0.28 19.77 -30.07
C LYS A 151 0.61 18.88 -31.27
N ILE A 152 0.38 17.57 -31.16
CA ILE A 152 0.66 16.60 -32.24
C ILE A 152 -0.35 16.79 -33.39
N ASP A 153 -1.62 17.02 -33.08
CA ASP A 153 -2.66 17.23 -34.09
C ASP A 153 -2.48 18.58 -34.82
N THR A 154 -1.97 19.61 -34.15
CA THR A 154 -1.58 20.88 -34.81
C THR A 154 -0.35 20.75 -35.71
N LEU A 155 0.54 19.78 -35.48
CA LEU A 155 1.75 19.54 -36.29
C LEU A 155 1.52 18.63 -37.50
N LYS A 156 0.35 17.97 -37.57
CA LYS A 156 -0.04 17.09 -38.70
C LYS A 156 -0.98 17.77 -39.70
N LYS A 157 -1.26 19.07 -39.50
CA LYS A 157 -2.21 19.85 -40.31
C LYS A 157 -1.52 20.86 -41.25
N THR A 158 -0.25 20.61 -41.56
CA THR A 158 0.59 21.28 -42.57
C THR A 158 1.11 20.22 -43.51
#